data_AF-A0A8I3AWZ7-F1
#
_entry.id   AF-A0A8I3AWZ7-F1
#
_cell.length_a   1.000
_cell.length_b   1.000
_cell.length_c   1.000
_cell.angle_alpha   90.00
_cell.angle_beta   90.00
_cell.angle_gamma   90.00
#
_symmetry.space_group_name_H-M   'P 1'
#
loop_
_entity.id
_entity.type
_entity.pdbx_description
1 polymer ?
#
loop_
_entity_poly.entity_id
_entity_poly.type
_entity_poly.pdbx_seq_one_letter_code
_entity_poly.pdbx_strand_id
1 'polypeptide(L)'
;MTVEVIGTTALFCRQETETTEFIEPSEHKGFGHAFEKTEGKVVPLGSTIEITTRTMRKPLEIRKVAPQVWTSLTLKLVRAYHNNGLFQPPPAVEDVAAAILRWEEENQKSLEKLAALTSQLVNVARELGGKIIVSYGDKGGKLVLGKDGANKLLPDNLYIHGDGTSDQHNGDDGRDNDGLGPGRC
;
A
#
# COMPACT_ATOMS: atom_id res chain seq x y z
N MET A 1 3.13 -2.33 6.75
CA MET A 1 1.75 -2.09 7.17
C MET A 1 1.30 -3.33 7.90
N THR A 2 1.26 -3.26 9.22
CA THR A 2 0.70 -4.30 10.09
C THR A 2 -0.74 -3.90 10.42
N VAL A 3 -1.63 -4.88 10.46
CA VAL A 3 -2.99 -4.69 10.96
C VAL A 3 -3.09 -5.51 12.22
N GLU A 4 -3.22 -4.82 13.35
CA GLU A 4 -3.40 -5.45 14.66
C GLU A 4 -4.85 -5.29 15.09
N VAL A 5 -5.50 -6.37 15.49
CA VAL A 5 -6.88 -6.32 15.99
C VAL A 5 -6.85 -6.60 17.49
N ILE A 6 -7.25 -5.61 18.28
CA ILE A 6 -7.37 -5.70 19.74
C ILE A 6 -8.85 -5.58 20.09
N GLY A 7 -9.47 -6.69 20.52
CA GLY A 7 -10.91 -6.75 20.76
C GLY A 7 -11.69 -6.52 19.46
N THR A 8 -12.45 -5.42 19.40
CA THR A 8 -13.20 -4.99 18.19
C THR A 8 -12.48 -3.90 17.39
N THR A 9 -11.32 -3.43 17.86
CA THR A 9 -10.60 -2.32 17.25
C THR A 9 -9.49 -2.83 16.35
N ALA A 10 -9.48 -2.40 15.08
CA ALA A 10 -8.39 -2.68 14.15
C ALA A 10 -7.47 -1.46 14.02
N LEU A 11 -6.20 -1.67 14.34
CA LEU A 11 -5.11 -0.72 14.26
C LEU A 11 -4.32 -0.98 12.98
N PHE A 12 -4.37 -0.03 12.05
CA PHE A 12 -3.55 -0.05 10.84
C PHE A 12 -2.24 0.67 11.14
N CYS A 13 -1.20 -0.09 11.48
CA CYS A 13 0.08 0.48 11.89
C CYS A 13 1.09 0.41 10.74
N ARG A 14 1.59 1.57 10.32
CA ARG A 14 2.75 1.67 9.42
C ARG A 14 3.95 2.07 10.29
N GLN A 15 4.89 1.16 10.49
CA GLN A 15 6.18 1.50 11.10
C GLN A 15 7.01 2.29 10.08
N GLU A 16 7.32 3.54 10.42
CA GLU A 16 8.26 4.40 9.69
C GLU A 16 9.42 4.74 10.62
N THR A 17 10.64 4.68 10.11
CA THR A 17 11.83 5.19 10.81
C THR A 17 12.05 6.66 10.45
N GLU A 18 12.20 7.51 11.46
CA GLU A 18 12.48 8.93 11.28
C GLU A 18 13.84 9.14 10.61
N THR A 19 13.84 9.76 9.43
CA THR A 19 15.05 10.27 8.77
C THR A 19 14.71 11.58 8.04
N THR A 20 14.96 12.70 8.71
CA THR A 20 14.81 14.03 8.12
C THR A 20 16.11 14.43 7.41
N GLU A 21 16.03 14.98 6.20
CA GLU A 21 17.16 15.67 5.55
C GLU A 21 16.60 16.75 4.62
N PHE A 22 17.22 17.94 4.67
CA PHE A 22 16.86 19.16 3.94
C PHE A 22 17.35 19.09 2.48
N ILE A 23 16.50 19.54 1.54
CA ILE A 23 16.82 19.61 0.10
C ILE A 23 16.90 21.10 -0.26
N GLU A 24 18.03 21.52 -0.83
CA GLU A 24 18.28 22.92 -1.17
C GLU A 24 17.41 23.41 -2.35
N PRO A 25 17.08 24.72 -2.45
CA PRO A 25 16.20 25.26 -3.50
C PRO A 25 16.64 25.00 -4.96
N SER A 26 17.88 24.58 -5.18
CA SER A 26 18.46 24.26 -6.50
C SER A 26 18.57 22.75 -6.78
N GLU A 27 18.26 21.89 -5.82
CA GLU A 27 18.34 20.44 -5.98
C GLU A 27 17.03 19.88 -6.53
N HIS A 28 17.09 19.24 -7.69
CA HIS A 28 15.96 18.53 -8.29
C HIS A 28 16.26 17.03 -8.32
N LYS A 29 15.40 16.22 -7.68
CA LYS A 29 15.40 14.75 -7.80
C LYS A 29 14.12 14.35 -8.53
N GLY A 30 14.25 13.93 -9.79
CA GLY A 30 13.16 13.39 -10.58
C GLY A 30 13.40 11.90 -10.85
N PHE A 31 12.36 11.07 -10.71
CA PHE A 31 12.41 9.64 -11.08
C PHE A 31 11.55 9.41 -12.32
N GLY A 32 12.21 9.27 -13.48
CA GLY A 32 11.59 8.86 -14.73
C GLY A 32 12.22 7.55 -15.22
N HIS A 33 11.45 6.47 -15.19
CA HIS A 33 11.68 5.22 -15.93
C HIS A 33 12.96 4.42 -15.64
N ALA A 34 13.18 4.04 -14.38
CA ALA A 34 13.78 2.75 -14.02
C ALA A 34 13.41 2.46 -12.56
N PHE A 35 12.83 1.29 -12.28
CA PHE A 35 12.68 0.83 -10.89
C PHE A 35 14.04 0.32 -10.41
N GLU A 36 15.02 1.21 -10.29
CA GLU A 36 16.25 0.94 -9.57
C GLU A 36 15.94 0.98 -8.06
N LYS A 37 16.24 -0.15 -7.41
CA LYS A 37 15.82 -0.49 -6.05
C LYS A 37 16.55 0.32 -4.96
N THR A 38 17.29 1.36 -5.32
CA THR A 38 18.27 2.01 -4.43
C THR A 38 18.30 3.54 -4.45
N GLU A 39 17.50 4.22 -5.27
CA GLU A 39 17.61 5.69 -5.40
C GLU A 39 16.48 6.50 -4.75
N GLY A 40 15.40 5.87 -4.29
CA GLY A 40 14.28 6.58 -3.66
C GLY A 40 14.57 7.02 -2.21
N LYS A 41 14.32 8.28 -1.88
CA LYS A 41 14.29 8.78 -0.50
C LYS A 41 12.89 8.65 0.10
N VAL A 42 12.81 8.19 1.34
CA VAL A 42 11.54 8.15 2.09
C VAL A 42 11.07 9.58 2.35
N VAL A 43 9.84 9.87 1.98
CA VAL A 43 9.20 11.17 2.25
C VAL A 43 8.31 11.02 3.48
N PRO A 44 8.49 11.83 4.54
CA PRO A 44 7.59 11.82 5.70
C PRO A 44 6.16 12.15 5.28
N LEU A 45 5.17 11.41 5.79
CA LEU A 45 3.75 11.65 5.49
C LEU A 45 3.30 13.07 5.87
N GLY A 46 3.86 13.67 6.93
CA GLY A 46 3.57 15.07 7.29
C GLY A 46 4.03 16.09 6.23
N SER A 47 4.85 15.66 5.27
CA SER A 47 5.33 16.46 4.14
C SER A 47 4.58 16.17 2.83
N THR A 48 3.67 15.18 2.80
CA THR A 48 2.83 14.92 1.63
C THR A 48 1.62 15.85 1.60
N ILE A 49 1.08 16.05 0.40
CA ILE A 49 -0.09 16.91 0.18
C ILE A 49 -0.97 16.31 -0.90
N GLU A 50 -2.28 16.33 -0.68
CA GLU A 50 -3.27 15.96 -1.68
C GLU A 50 -3.66 17.21 -2.47
N ILE A 51 -3.53 17.18 -3.79
CA ILE A 51 -3.95 18.29 -4.67
C ILE A 51 -5.19 17.85 -5.45
N THR A 52 -6.27 18.62 -5.31
CA THR A 52 -7.51 18.35 -6.04
C THR A 52 -8.01 19.59 -6.76
N THR A 53 -8.43 19.43 -8.01
CA THR A 53 -8.99 20.51 -8.84
C THR A 53 -10.50 20.43 -8.88
N ARG A 54 -11.20 21.57 -8.69
CA ARG A 54 -12.67 21.61 -8.68
C ARG A 54 -13.22 22.87 -9.32
N THR A 55 -14.41 22.76 -9.90
CA THR A 55 -15.13 23.94 -10.40
C THR A 55 -15.64 24.77 -9.22
N MET A 56 -15.53 26.10 -9.31
CA MET A 56 -16.08 27.02 -8.31
C MET A 56 -17.59 26.82 -8.09
N ARG A 57 -18.31 26.36 -9.11
CA ARG A 57 -19.78 26.13 -9.03
C ARG A 57 -20.15 24.95 -8.13
N LYS A 58 -19.21 24.08 -7.79
CA LYS A 58 -19.44 22.89 -6.95
C LYS A 58 -18.26 22.71 -5.99
N PRO A 59 -18.22 23.49 -4.90
CA PRO A 59 -17.19 23.36 -3.87
C PRO A 59 -17.10 21.93 -3.34
N LEU A 60 -15.88 21.51 -2.99
CA LEU A 60 -15.63 20.16 -2.50
C LEU A 60 -15.61 20.15 -0.99
N GLU A 61 -16.64 19.54 -0.41
CA GLU A 61 -16.71 19.27 1.01
C GLU A 61 -15.69 18.20 1.42
N ILE A 62 -15.02 18.43 2.55
CA ILE A 62 -14.04 17.48 3.09
C ILE A 62 -14.61 16.07 3.24
N ARG A 63 -15.88 15.94 3.65
CA ARG A 63 -16.57 14.64 3.81
C ARG A 63 -16.57 13.78 2.55
N LYS A 64 -16.52 14.39 1.35
CA LYS A 64 -16.50 13.67 0.06
C LYS A 64 -15.14 13.08 -0.27
N VAL A 65 -14.06 13.61 0.32
CA VAL A 65 -12.68 13.11 0.14
C VAL A 65 -12.11 12.49 1.40
N ALA A 66 -12.78 12.64 2.54
CA ALA A 66 -12.32 12.15 3.83
C ALA A 66 -11.93 10.66 3.81
N PRO A 67 -12.66 9.74 3.15
CA PRO A 67 -12.20 8.34 3.06
C PRO A 67 -10.82 8.21 2.42
N GLN A 68 -10.57 8.89 1.29
CA GLN A 68 -9.29 8.84 0.58
C GLN A 68 -8.17 9.51 1.38
N VAL A 69 -8.45 10.70 1.93
CA VAL A 69 -7.51 11.47 2.76
C VAL A 69 -7.11 10.67 4.00
N TRP A 70 -8.07 10.03 4.66
CA TRP A 70 -7.86 9.15 5.80
C TRP A 70 -7.03 7.92 5.43
N THR A 71 -7.36 7.21 4.33
CA THR A 71 -6.59 6.03 3.90
C THR A 71 -5.16 6.35 3.50
N SER A 72 -4.91 7.53 2.92
CA SER A 72 -3.57 7.97 2.54
C SER A 72 -2.75 8.60 3.67
N LEU A 73 -3.37 8.84 4.84
CA LEU A 73 -2.80 9.57 5.97
C LEU A 73 -2.25 10.97 5.58
N THR A 74 -2.82 11.59 4.55
CA THR A 74 -2.35 12.88 4.03
C THR A 74 -3.13 14.01 4.68
N LEU A 75 -2.61 14.60 5.75
CA LEU A 75 -3.36 15.60 6.55
C LEU A 75 -3.35 17.02 5.95
N LYS A 76 -2.73 17.22 4.77
CA LYS A 76 -2.68 18.49 4.04
C LYS A 76 -3.44 18.37 2.72
N LEU A 77 -4.33 19.31 2.46
CA LEU A 77 -5.16 19.33 1.25
C LEU A 77 -5.07 20.70 0.55
N VAL A 78 -4.89 20.69 -0.77
CA VAL A 78 -4.97 21.87 -1.62
C VAL A 78 -6.14 21.71 -2.57
N ARG A 79 -7.11 22.62 -2.47
CA ARG A 79 -8.26 22.66 -3.38
C ARG A 79 -8.09 23.79 -4.39
N ALA A 80 -7.61 23.44 -5.58
CA ALA A 80 -7.46 24.37 -6.69
C ALA A 80 -8.81 24.58 -7.39
N TYR A 81 -9.44 25.72 -7.13
CA TYR A 81 -10.71 26.06 -7.75
C TYR A 81 -10.52 26.73 -9.12
N HIS A 82 -11.31 26.32 -10.10
CA HIS A 82 -11.32 26.91 -11.43
C HIS A 82 -12.71 27.41 -11.85
N ASN A 83 -12.74 28.39 -12.74
CA ASN A 83 -13.95 28.85 -13.40
C ASN A 83 -13.72 28.83 -14.92
N ASN A 84 -14.46 27.97 -15.62
CA ASN A 84 -14.31 27.77 -17.07
C ASN A 84 -12.84 27.54 -17.51
N GLY A 85 -12.10 26.72 -16.76
CA GLY A 85 -10.70 26.38 -17.04
C GLY A 85 -9.66 27.34 -16.46
N LEU A 86 -10.06 28.52 -15.95
CA LEU A 86 -9.14 29.46 -15.31
C LEU A 86 -9.09 29.25 -13.80
N PHE A 87 -7.93 28.85 -13.28
CA PHE A 87 -7.70 28.73 -11.85
C PHE A 87 -7.78 30.09 -11.17
N GLN A 88 -8.39 30.11 -9.99
CA GLN A 88 -8.45 31.29 -9.15
C GLN A 88 -7.13 31.46 -8.37
N PRO A 89 -6.85 32.68 -7.86
CA PRO A 89 -5.65 32.98 -7.08
C PRO A 89 -5.39 31.98 -5.95
N PRO A 90 -4.12 31.84 -5.54
CA PRO A 90 -3.51 30.55 -5.28
C PRO A 90 -4.22 29.79 -4.17
N PRO A 91 -4.48 28.49 -4.37
CA PRO A 91 -5.14 27.68 -3.37
C PRO A 91 -4.22 27.56 -2.14
N ALA A 92 -4.81 27.75 -0.96
CA ALA A 92 -4.08 27.60 0.29
C ALA A 92 -3.87 26.12 0.61
N VAL A 93 -2.77 25.84 1.31
CA VAL A 93 -2.59 24.56 1.99
C VAL A 93 -3.51 24.55 3.19
N GLU A 94 -4.45 23.62 3.20
CA GLU A 94 -5.37 23.44 4.31
C GLU A 94 -4.89 22.30 5.20
N ASP A 95 -4.78 22.58 6.50
CA ASP A 95 -4.67 21.53 7.51
C ASP A 95 -6.05 20.93 7.75
N VAL A 96 -6.23 19.67 7.35
CA VAL A 96 -7.48 18.95 7.48
C VAL A 96 -7.46 17.93 8.62
N ALA A 97 -6.41 17.88 9.44
CA ALA A 97 -6.25 16.88 10.49
C ALA A 97 -7.46 16.80 11.44
N ALA A 98 -7.88 17.95 11.98
CA ALA A 98 -9.03 18.00 12.88
C ALA A 98 -10.35 17.59 12.20
N ALA A 99 -10.51 17.86 10.90
CA ALA A 99 -11.69 17.46 10.15
C ALA A 99 -11.72 15.96 9.86
N ILE A 100 -10.55 15.36 9.60
CA ILE A 100 -10.41 13.92 9.39
C ILE A 100 -10.62 13.14 10.68
N LEU A 101 -10.09 13.62 11.81
CA LEU A 101 -10.35 13.00 13.13
C LEU A 101 -11.85 12.95 13.46
N ARG A 102 -12.56 14.08 13.27
CA ARG A 102 -14.02 14.09 13.46
C ARG A 102 -14.74 13.14 12.49
N TRP A 103 -14.31 13.09 11.23
CA TRP A 103 -14.90 12.15 10.28
C TRP A 103 -14.67 10.70 10.71
N GLU A 104 -13.48 10.36 11.20
CA GLU A 104 -13.17 9.03 11.73
C GLU A 104 -14.07 8.65 12.91
N GLU A 105 -14.24 9.55 13.89
CA GLU A 105 -15.14 9.36 15.02
C GLU A 105 -16.60 9.14 14.58
N GLU A 106 -17.06 9.93 13.60
CA GLU A 106 -18.41 9.82 13.03
C GLU A 106 -18.62 8.52 12.21
N ASN A 107 -17.55 7.88 11.73
CA ASN A 107 -17.61 6.75 10.79
C ASN A 107 -17.13 5.41 11.38
N GLN A 108 -16.95 5.32 12.70
CA GLN A 108 -16.44 4.11 13.39
C GLN A 108 -17.11 2.80 12.95
N LYS A 109 -18.45 2.76 12.88
CA LYS A 109 -19.18 1.55 12.43
C LYS A 109 -18.78 1.08 11.02
N SER A 110 -18.52 2.02 10.11
CA SER A 110 -18.09 1.71 8.74
C SER A 110 -16.64 1.21 8.72
N LEU A 111 -15.78 1.79 9.57
CA LEU A 111 -14.39 1.39 9.73
C LEU A 111 -14.26 0.00 10.37
N GLU A 112 -15.06 -0.30 11.40
CA GLU A 112 -15.17 -1.65 11.98
C GLU A 112 -15.60 -2.68 10.94
N LYS A 113 -16.59 -2.33 10.11
CA LYS A 113 -17.02 -3.20 9.01
C LYS A 113 -15.91 -3.41 7.97
N LEU A 114 -15.17 -2.36 7.62
CA LEU A 114 -14.03 -2.45 6.70
C LEU A 114 -12.94 -3.38 7.27
N ALA A 115 -12.61 -3.25 8.55
CA ALA A 115 -11.66 -4.12 9.23
C ALA A 115 -12.11 -5.57 9.22
N ALA A 116 -13.37 -5.84 9.62
CA ALA A 116 -13.92 -7.19 9.63
C ALA A 116 -13.93 -7.83 8.24
N LEU A 117 -14.34 -7.08 7.20
CA LEU A 117 -14.33 -7.56 5.81
C LEU A 117 -12.91 -7.84 5.33
N THR A 118 -11.95 -6.97 5.64
CA THR A 118 -10.55 -7.17 5.23
C THR A 118 -9.97 -8.44 5.88
N SER A 119 -10.25 -8.69 7.15
CA SER A 119 -9.84 -9.92 7.83
C SER A 119 -10.48 -11.17 7.23
N GLN A 120 -11.78 -11.11 6.90
CA GLN A 120 -12.46 -12.21 6.21
C GLN A 120 -11.84 -12.50 4.84
N LEU A 121 -11.53 -11.45 4.07
CA LEU A 121 -10.88 -11.57 2.77
C LEU A 121 -9.50 -12.23 2.88
N VAL A 122 -8.69 -11.82 3.86
CA VAL A 122 -7.37 -12.43 4.09
C VAL A 122 -7.51 -13.91 4.45
N ASN A 123 -8.46 -14.28 5.31
CA ASN A 123 -8.67 -15.67 5.70
C ASN A 123 -9.09 -16.54 4.51
N VAL A 124 -10.09 -16.09 3.74
CA VAL A 124 -10.54 -16.81 2.54
C VAL A 124 -9.42 -16.89 1.50
N ALA A 125 -8.61 -15.84 1.33
CA ALA A 125 -7.46 -15.88 0.44
C ALA A 125 -6.45 -16.95 0.87
N ARG A 126 -6.14 -17.07 2.15
CA ARG A 126 -5.24 -18.11 2.67
C ARG A 126 -5.78 -19.52 2.41
N GLU A 127 -7.07 -19.75 2.64
CA GLU A 127 -7.72 -21.05 2.39
C GLU A 127 -7.75 -21.43 0.91
N LEU A 128 -7.87 -20.45 0.01
CA LEU A 128 -7.99 -20.68 -1.44
C LEU A 128 -6.65 -20.63 -2.20
N GLY A 129 -5.52 -20.69 -1.50
CA GLY A 129 -4.18 -20.76 -2.12
C GLY A 129 -3.54 -19.39 -2.39
N GLY A 130 -3.87 -18.39 -1.57
CA GLY A 130 -3.26 -17.06 -1.56
C GLY A 130 -3.88 -16.05 -2.54
N LYS A 131 -4.88 -16.45 -3.34
CA LYS A 131 -5.39 -15.65 -4.44
C LYS A 131 -6.90 -15.77 -4.62
N ILE A 132 -7.59 -14.63 -4.60
CA ILE A 132 -9.05 -14.54 -4.74
C ILE A 132 -9.46 -13.35 -5.60
N ILE A 133 -10.59 -13.49 -6.30
CA ILE A 133 -11.30 -12.39 -6.95
C ILE A 133 -12.41 -11.96 -5.98
N VAL A 134 -12.45 -10.66 -5.70
CA VAL A 134 -13.53 -10.04 -4.92
C VAL A 134 -14.44 -9.28 -5.87
N SER A 135 -15.73 -9.59 -5.86
CA SER A 135 -16.74 -8.90 -6.66
C SER A 135 -17.86 -8.39 -5.77
N TYR A 136 -18.37 -7.20 -6.07
CA TYR A 136 -19.53 -6.62 -5.38
C TYR A 136 -20.69 -6.51 -6.36
N GLY A 137 -21.81 -7.17 -6.04
CA GLY A 137 -22.98 -7.23 -6.93
C GLY A 137 -24.03 -6.17 -6.61
N ASP A 138 -24.43 -5.41 -7.63
CA ASP A 138 -25.37 -4.28 -7.54
C ASP A 138 -26.78 -4.68 -7.07
N LYS A 139 -27.15 -5.97 -7.21
CA LYS A 139 -28.53 -6.46 -6.98
C LYS A 139 -28.79 -7.00 -5.57
N GLY A 140 -27.88 -6.85 -4.61
CA GLY A 140 -28.14 -7.34 -3.26
C GLY A 140 -27.13 -7.00 -2.18
N GLY A 141 -26.19 -6.08 -2.44
CA GLY A 141 -25.16 -5.72 -1.48
C GLY A 141 -24.28 -6.90 -1.05
N LYS A 142 -24.14 -7.91 -1.91
CA LYS A 142 -23.39 -9.13 -1.62
C LYS A 142 -21.97 -9.00 -2.16
N LEU A 143 -21.02 -9.34 -1.31
CA LEU A 143 -19.63 -9.59 -1.67
C LEU A 143 -19.52 -11.06 -2.12
N VAL A 144 -19.02 -11.29 -3.33
CA VAL A 144 -18.81 -12.63 -3.89
C VAL A 144 -17.31 -12.86 -4.02
N LEU A 145 -16.85 -14.01 -3.52
CA LEU A 145 -15.45 -14.43 -3.56
C LEU A 145 -15.32 -15.58 -4.55
N GLY A 146 -14.45 -15.42 -5.54
CA GLY A 146 -14.14 -16.43 -6.55
C GLY A 146 -12.68 -16.83 -6.49
N LYS A 147 -12.39 -18.09 -6.83
CA LYS A 147 -11.00 -18.52 -7.08
C LYS A 147 -10.56 -17.96 -8.43
N ASP A 148 -9.39 -17.32 -8.46
CA ASP A 148 -8.84 -16.83 -9.71
C ASP A 148 -8.18 -17.98 -10.50
N GLY A 149 -8.47 -18.07 -11.79
CA GLY A 149 -7.87 -19.04 -12.70
C GLY A 149 -6.49 -18.58 -13.14
N ALA A 150 -5.44 -19.22 -12.63
CA ALA A 150 -4.03 -19.31 -13.10
C ALA A 150 -3.24 -18.06 -13.54
N ASN A 151 -3.84 -16.91 -13.88
CA ASN A 151 -3.13 -15.75 -14.40
C ASN A 151 -2.36 -15.04 -13.28
N LYS A 152 -1.09 -14.71 -13.51
CA LYS A 152 -0.31 -13.96 -12.52
C LYS A 152 -0.88 -12.53 -12.38
N LEU A 153 -1.05 -12.05 -11.14
CA LEU A 153 -1.50 -10.69 -10.83
C LEU A 153 -0.33 -9.69 -10.80
N LEU A 154 0.86 -10.20 -10.50
CA LEU A 154 2.09 -9.42 -10.43
C LEU A 154 3.07 -9.92 -11.50
N PRO A 155 3.99 -9.07 -11.97
CA PRO A 155 5.19 -9.49 -12.68
C PRO A 155 5.96 -10.61 -11.94
N ASP A 156 6.60 -11.50 -12.68
CA ASP A 156 7.30 -12.70 -12.15
C ASP A 156 8.36 -12.37 -11.11
N ASN A 157 9.07 -11.26 -11.28
CA ASN A 157 10.10 -10.79 -10.37
C ASN A 157 9.58 -10.31 -9.00
N LEU A 158 8.26 -10.16 -8.83
CA LEU A 158 7.65 -9.73 -7.56
C LEU A 158 7.12 -10.89 -6.70
N TYR A 159 7.06 -12.13 -7.24
CA TYR A 159 6.63 -13.30 -6.45
C TYR A 159 7.77 -13.94 -5.62
N ILE A 160 9.04 -13.69 -5.97
CA ILE A 160 10.20 -14.45 -5.47
C ILE A 160 10.81 -13.87 -4.18
N HIS A 161 10.32 -12.73 -3.68
CA HIS A 161 10.93 -12.03 -2.52
C HIS A 161 10.13 -12.14 -1.22
N GLY A 162 9.07 -12.95 -1.17
CA GLY A 162 8.10 -12.99 -0.07
C GLY A 162 8.31 -14.08 0.97
N ASP A 163 9.46 -14.75 0.99
CA ASP A 163 9.63 -15.99 1.73
C ASP A 163 11.07 -16.02 2.27
N GLY A 164 11.23 -16.04 3.59
CA GLY A 164 12.53 -16.11 4.25
C GLY A 164 13.32 -17.30 3.70
N THR A 165 14.53 -17.03 3.23
CA THR A 165 15.49 -18.04 2.79
C THR A 165 15.80 -19.01 3.93
N SER A 166 15.11 -20.14 3.99
CA SER A 166 15.71 -21.37 4.50
C SER A 166 16.48 -22.00 3.34
N ASP A 167 17.74 -21.60 3.18
CA ASP A 167 18.68 -22.34 2.34
C ASP A 167 18.92 -23.71 3.00
N GLN A 168 18.19 -24.72 2.56
CA GLN A 168 18.66 -26.09 2.61
C GLN A 168 19.30 -26.39 1.27
N HIS A 169 20.60 -26.12 1.18
CA HIS A 169 21.44 -26.72 0.16
C HIS A 169 21.65 -28.18 0.55
N ASN A 170 20.98 -29.10 -0.15
CA ASN A 170 21.23 -30.53 -0.04
C ASN A 170 21.52 -31.10 -1.43
N GLY A 171 22.69 -31.75 -1.53
CA GLY A 171 23.06 -32.69 -2.58
C GLY A 171 24.22 -32.21 -3.45
N ASP A 172 25.42 -32.79 -3.26
CA ASP A 172 25.76 -34.01 -4.01
C ASP A 172 26.98 -34.74 -3.42
N ASP A 173 26.82 -36.04 -3.21
CA ASP A 173 27.80 -36.99 -2.67
C ASP A 173 28.73 -37.45 -3.81
N GLY A 174 29.92 -36.87 -3.91
CA GLY A 174 31.00 -37.39 -4.75
C GLY A 174 31.65 -38.63 -4.12
N ARG A 175 31.15 -39.82 -4.46
CA ARG A 175 31.86 -41.09 -4.22
C ARG A 175 32.89 -41.34 -5.32
N ASP A 176 34.13 -40.93 -5.10
CA ASP A 176 35.26 -41.41 -5.89
C ASP A 176 35.73 -42.74 -5.29
N ASN A 177 35.59 -43.81 -6.06
CA ASN A 177 35.93 -45.17 -5.67
C ASN A 177 36.80 -45.80 -6.77
N ASP A 178 38.06 -45.38 -6.84
CA ASP A 178 39.05 -45.98 -7.76
C ASP A 178 40.15 -46.69 -6.95
N GLY A 179 39.90 -47.97 -6.67
CA GLY A 179 40.88 -48.91 -6.16
C GLY A 179 41.51 -49.74 -7.28
N LEU A 180 42.82 -49.55 -7.52
CA LEU A 180 43.77 -50.48 -8.13
C LEU A 180 45.17 -49.94 -7.73
N GLY A 181 45.85 -50.43 -6.68
CA GLY A 181 46.46 -51.75 -6.54
C GLY A 181 47.99 -51.56 -6.44
N PRO A 182 48.71 -52.17 -5.48
CA PRO A 182 50.09 -51.80 -5.17
C PRO A 182 51.12 -52.55 -6.06
N GLY A 183 52.04 -51.82 -6.67
CA GLY A 183 53.24 -52.34 -7.31
C GLY A 183 54.48 -52.07 -6.45
N ARG A 184 55.10 -53.13 -5.94
CA ARG A 184 56.35 -53.11 -5.17
C ARG A 184 57.55 -52.77 -6.06
N CYS A 185 58.47 -51.97 -5.55
CA CYS A 185 59.91 -52.27 -5.43
C CYS A 185 60.42 -51.56 -4.17
#